data_AF-A0A2N2YD92-F1
#
_entry.id   AF-A0A2N2YD92-F1
#
_cell.length_a   1.000
_cell.length_b   1.000
_cell.length_c   1.000
_cell.angle_alpha   90.00
_cell.angle_beta   90.00
_cell.angle_gamma   90.00
#
_symmetry.space_group_name_H-M   'P 1'
#
loop_
_entity.id
_entity.type
_entity.pdbx_description
1 polymer ?
#
loop_
_entity_poly.entity_id
_entity_poly.type
_entity_poly.pdbx_seq_one_letter_code
_entity_poly.pdbx_strand_id
1 'polypeptide(L)'
;METLSIQKEAAVKAHENAKTSGKKLLEDLFGKKTFQKDVMERVKTFGDVLKELDIHTGHFENSLIGLSDDEQAYRKAKLIVQALNEGWTPDWTDSSQGKYYPWFNMDDSSAPSGFSCDDSICRRAVH
;
A
#
# COMPACT_ATOMS: atom_id res chain seq x y z
N MET A 1 12.53 -25.33 -22.97
CA MET A 1 12.69 -24.99 -21.53
C MET A 1 11.69 -25.84 -20.78
N GLU A 2 12.16 -26.62 -19.82
CA GLU A 2 11.25 -27.38 -18.95
C GLU A 2 10.78 -26.46 -17.82
N THR A 3 9.46 -26.40 -17.61
CA THR A 3 8.84 -25.57 -16.57
C THR A 3 8.35 -26.44 -15.45
N LEU A 4 8.88 -26.23 -14.24
CA LEU A 4 8.38 -26.85 -13.03
C LEU A 4 7.29 -25.96 -12.44
N SER A 5 6.09 -26.52 -12.25
CA SER A 5 4.94 -25.84 -11.63
C SER A 5 4.71 -26.37 -10.22
N ILE A 6 4.52 -25.48 -9.26
CA ILE A 6 4.24 -25.80 -7.86
C ILE A 6 3.08 -24.95 -7.35
N GLN A 7 2.29 -25.49 -6.42
CA GLN A 7 1.22 -24.76 -5.75
C GLN A 7 1.81 -23.71 -4.80
N LYS A 8 1.25 -22.49 -4.79
CA LYS A 8 1.74 -21.38 -3.97
C LYS A 8 1.71 -21.73 -2.48
N GLU A 9 0.67 -22.42 -2.04
CA GLU A 9 0.48 -22.83 -0.65
C GLU A 9 1.56 -23.82 -0.20
N ALA A 10 2.00 -24.71 -1.10
CA ALA A 10 3.08 -25.65 -0.81
C ALA A 10 4.42 -24.92 -0.68
N ALA A 11 4.68 -23.92 -1.53
CA ALA A 11 5.87 -23.09 -1.45
C ALA A 11 5.91 -22.27 -0.15
N VAL A 12 4.78 -21.67 0.25
CA VAL A 12 4.67 -20.91 1.52
C VAL A 12 4.91 -21.83 2.73
N LYS A 13 4.28 -23.01 2.77
CA LYS A 13 4.51 -23.99 3.85
C LYS A 13 5.97 -24.44 3.91
N ALA A 14 6.63 -24.62 2.76
CA ALA A 14 8.04 -24.97 2.71
C ALA A 14 8.92 -23.84 3.27
N HIS A 15 8.61 -22.57 2.94
CA HIS A 15 9.32 -21.40 3.47
C HIS A 15 9.15 -21.28 4.99
N GLU A 16 7.94 -21.42 5.52
CA GLU A 16 7.68 -21.33 6.97
C GLU A 16 8.44 -22.39 7.78
N ASN A 17 8.51 -23.64 7.27
CA ASN A 17 9.18 -24.76 7.92
C ASN A 17 10.70 -24.83 7.67
N ALA A 18 11.23 -24.03 6.74
CA ALA A 18 12.64 -24.08 6.37
C ALA A 18 13.55 -23.36 7.39
N LYS A 19 14.81 -23.82 7.46
CA LYS A 19 15.91 -23.10 8.15
C LYS A 19 16.30 -21.84 7.36
N THR A 20 17.11 -20.98 7.96
CA THR A 20 17.58 -19.72 7.35
C THR A 20 18.15 -19.87 5.93
N SER A 21 18.96 -20.90 5.70
CA SER A 21 19.49 -21.22 4.36
C SER A 21 18.41 -21.64 3.36
N GLY A 22 17.43 -22.44 3.80
CA GLY A 22 16.30 -22.87 2.98
C GLY A 22 15.34 -21.73 2.63
N LYS A 23 15.08 -20.82 3.57
CA LYS A 23 14.29 -19.60 3.32
C LYS A 23 14.95 -18.72 2.25
N LYS A 24 16.26 -18.51 2.37
CA LYS A 24 17.03 -17.73 1.39
C LYS A 24 16.98 -18.35 -0.02
N LEU A 25 17.15 -19.67 -0.13
CA LEU A 25 17.01 -20.37 -1.41
C LEU A 25 15.62 -20.21 -2.02
N LEU A 26 14.56 -20.38 -1.23
CA LEU A 26 13.19 -20.22 -1.71
C LEU A 26 12.92 -18.76 -2.15
N GLU A 27 13.37 -17.79 -1.37
CA GLU A 27 13.30 -16.36 -1.72
C GLU A 27 14.07 -16.00 -2.98
N ASP A 28 15.25 -16.62 -3.21
CA ASP A 28 16.06 -16.41 -4.40
C ASP A 28 15.41 -17.07 -5.65
N LEU A 29 14.72 -18.21 -5.48
CA LEU A 29 14.04 -18.94 -6.57
C LEU A 29 12.70 -18.30 -6.98
N PHE A 30 11.86 -17.95 -6.00
CA PHE A 30 10.49 -17.50 -6.24
C PHE A 30 10.30 -15.99 -6.00
N GLY A 31 11.33 -15.30 -5.52
CA GLY A 31 11.27 -13.89 -5.14
C GLY A 31 10.75 -13.70 -3.71
N LYS A 32 11.40 -12.79 -2.96
CA LYS A 32 11.02 -12.43 -1.58
C LYS A 32 9.56 -12.04 -1.43
N LYS A 33 9.01 -11.30 -2.41
CA LYS A 33 7.62 -10.83 -2.40
C LYS A 33 6.61 -11.97 -2.38
N THR A 34 6.95 -13.15 -2.90
CA THR A 34 6.05 -14.31 -2.97
C THR A 34 5.74 -14.90 -1.59
N PHE A 35 6.65 -14.72 -0.62
CA PHE A 35 6.51 -15.21 0.76
C PHE A 35 6.17 -14.09 1.75
N GLN A 36 6.13 -12.84 1.30
CA GLN A 36 5.65 -11.75 2.14
C GLN A 36 4.14 -11.86 2.32
N LYS A 37 3.69 -11.69 3.56
CA LYS A 37 2.26 -11.56 3.86
C LYS A 37 1.71 -10.34 3.12
N ASP A 38 0.43 -10.36 2.79
CA ASP A 38 -0.26 -9.21 2.23
C ASP A 38 -0.04 -7.97 3.12
N VAL A 39 0.16 -6.80 2.50
CA VAL A 39 0.43 -5.55 3.22
C VAL A 39 -0.68 -5.23 4.23
N MET A 40 -1.93 -5.58 3.93
CA MET A 40 -3.07 -5.41 4.84
C MET A 40 -2.98 -6.30 6.09
N GLU A 41 -2.29 -7.44 6.00
CA GLU A 41 -2.02 -8.30 7.16
C GLU A 41 -0.80 -7.83 7.97
N ARG A 42 0.12 -7.10 7.35
CA ARG A 42 1.32 -6.54 8.01
C ARG A 42 1.01 -5.23 8.73
N VAL A 43 0.19 -4.37 8.13
CA VAL A 43 -0.06 -2.99 8.60
C VAL A 43 -1.48 -2.91 9.18
N LYS A 44 -1.61 -3.03 10.51
CA LYS A 44 -2.92 -2.95 11.21
C LYS A 44 -3.07 -1.69 12.04
N THR A 45 -1.95 -1.20 12.57
CA THR A 45 -1.90 0.01 13.39
C THR A 45 -1.06 1.07 12.72
N PHE A 46 -1.23 2.32 13.16
CA PHE A 46 -0.35 3.40 12.72
C PHE A 46 1.12 3.18 13.15
N GLY A 47 1.35 2.46 14.26
CA GLY A 47 2.70 2.06 14.65
C GLY A 47 3.35 1.11 13.64
N ASP A 48 2.57 0.19 13.06
CA ASP A 48 3.04 -0.69 11.99
C ASP A 48 3.39 0.09 10.72
N VAL A 49 2.62 1.13 10.39
CA VAL A 49 2.93 2.05 9.28
C VAL A 49 4.30 2.68 9.46
N LEU A 50 4.57 3.24 10.65
CA LEU A 50 5.86 3.86 10.94
C LEU A 50 7.00 2.84 10.86
N LYS A 51 6.78 1.63 11.36
CA LYS A 51 7.78 0.55 11.28
C LYS A 51 8.04 0.08 9.84
N GLU A 52 7.01 -0.05 9.03
CA GLU A 52 7.11 -0.44 7.61
C GLU A 52 7.91 0.60 6.81
N LEU A 53 7.78 1.87 7.18
CA LEU A 53 8.49 3.00 6.55
C LEU A 53 9.82 3.35 7.24
N ASP A 54 10.25 2.58 8.24
CA ASP A 54 11.46 2.82 9.04
C ASP A 54 11.51 4.23 9.68
N ILE A 55 10.35 4.73 10.13
CA ILE A 55 10.20 6.03 10.79
C ILE A 55 10.14 5.84 12.31
N HIS A 56 11.01 6.53 13.04
CA HIS A 56 10.98 6.53 14.49
C HIS A 56 9.77 7.33 15.03
N THR A 57 8.98 6.72 15.91
CA THR A 57 7.75 7.32 16.47
C THR A 57 7.99 8.69 17.09
N GLY A 58 9.03 8.84 17.92
CA GLY A 58 9.33 10.12 18.56
C GLY A 58 9.70 11.23 17.57
N HIS A 59 10.37 10.87 16.46
CA HIS A 59 10.67 11.84 15.40
C HIS A 59 9.39 12.27 14.67
N PHE A 60 8.49 11.31 14.40
CA PHE A 60 7.20 11.62 13.80
C PHE A 60 6.34 12.51 14.71
N GLU A 61 6.20 12.18 15.99
CA GLU A 61 5.42 12.98 16.95
C GLU A 61 5.98 14.40 17.10
N ASN A 62 7.29 14.56 17.18
CA ASN A 62 7.93 15.87 17.18
C ASN A 62 7.62 16.67 15.91
N SER A 63 7.51 16.01 14.76
CA SER A 63 7.15 16.67 13.50
C SER A 63 5.72 17.22 13.48
N LEU A 64 4.86 16.76 14.41
CA LEU A 64 3.46 17.19 14.52
C LEU A 64 3.28 18.43 15.42
N ILE A 65 4.30 18.80 16.19
CA ILE A 65 4.21 19.93 17.13
C ILE A 65 3.95 21.23 16.36
N GLY A 66 2.91 21.96 16.75
CA GLY A 66 2.54 23.25 16.16
C GLY A 66 1.65 23.16 14.91
N LEU A 67 1.26 21.95 14.48
CA LEU A 67 0.29 21.74 13.40
C LEU A 67 -1.14 21.69 13.94
N SER A 68 -2.08 22.12 13.11
CA SER A 68 -3.51 21.92 13.39
C SER A 68 -3.91 20.45 13.23
N ASP A 69 -5.05 20.08 13.81
CA ASP A 69 -5.52 18.69 13.82
C ASP A 69 -5.73 18.13 12.40
N ASP A 70 -6.17 18.96 11.46
CA ASP A 70 -6.34 18.58 10.06
C ASP A 70 -5.01 18.28 9.36
N GLU A 71 -3.97 19.08 9.62
CA GLU A 71 -2.63 18.83 9.09
C GLU A 71 -2.02 17.55 9.65
N GLN A 72 -2.23 17.29 10.94
CA GLN A 72 -1.79 16.05 11.58
C GLN A 72 -2.50 14.83 11.00
N ALA A 73 -3.82 14.92 10.80
CA ALA A 73 -4.61 13.86 10.18
C ALA A 73 -4.15 13.59 8.74
N TYR A 74 -3.93 14.65 7.95
CA TYR A 74 -3.46 14.55 6.57
C TYR A 74 -2.08 13.87 6.49
N ARG A 75 -1.13 14.23 7.37
CA ARG A 75 0.18 13.58 7.42
C ARG A 75 0.09 12.09 7.74
N LYS A 76 -0.74 11.71 8.72
CA LYS A 76 -0.98 10.30 9.05
C LYS A 76 -1.56 9.54 7.86
N ALA A 77 -2.56 10.12 7.18
CA ALA A 77 -3.19 9.52 6.00
C ALA A 77 -2.17 9.28 4.87
N LYS A 78 -1.28 10.23 4.59
CA LYS A 78 -0.22 10.07 3.58
C LYS A 78 0.70 8.88 3.86
N LEU A 79 1.13 8.72 5.12
CA LEU A 79 2.00 7.60 5.50
C LEU A 79 1.28 6.25 5.39
N ILE A 80 0.01 6.18 5.80
CA ILE A 80 -0.81 4.98 5.64
C ILE A 80 -0.87 4.58 4.16
N VAL A 81 -1.22 5.51 3.28
CA VAL A 81 -1.31 5.26 1.83
C VAL A 81 0.04 4.83 1.27
N GLN A 82 1.14 5.47 1.68
CA GLN A 82 2.49 5.11 1.24
C GLN A 82 2.89 3.69 1.66
N ALA A 83 2.60 3.30 2.90
CA ALA A 83 2.88 1.97 3.41
C ALA A 83 2.03 0.91 2.69
N LEU A 84 0.72 1.16 2.52
CA LEU A 84 -0.19 0.24 1.83
C LEU A 84 0.12 0.09 0.33
N ASN A 85 0.64 1.14 -0.32
CA ASN A 85 1.09 1.06 -1.71
C ASN A 85 2.49 0.45 -1.86
N GLU A 86 3.14 0.03 -0.78
CA GLU A 86 4.50 -0.54 -0.77
C GLU A 86 5.52 0.34 -1.51
N GLY A 87 5.37 1.67 -1.40
CA GLY A 87 6.23 2.66 -2.07
C GLY A 87 5.95 2.87 -3.57
N TRP A 88 4.94 2.21 -4.13
CA TRP A 88 4.49 2.49 -5.50
C TRP A 88 3.88 3.89 -5.58
N THR A 89 4.31 4.65 -6.60
CA THR A 89 3.76 5.96 -6.91
C THR A 89 3.27 5.96 -8.35
N PRO A 90 2.06 6.50 -8.62
CA PRO A 90 1.52 6.52 -9.97
C PRO A 90 2.35 7.47 -10.86
N ASP A 91 2.75 6.98 -12.03
CA ASP A 91 3.29 7.82 -13.08
C ASP A 91 2.14 8.44 -13.88
N TRP A 92 1.82 9.71 -13.64
CA TRP A 92 0.71 10.38 -14.31
C TRP A 92 0.90 10.57 -15.83
N THR A 93 2.11 10.36 -16.35
CA THR A 93 2.40 10.39 -17.79
C THR A 93 2.11 9.06 -18.48
N ASP A 94 2.01 7.97 -17.72
CA ASP A 94 1.71 6.63 -18.25
C ASP A 94 0.21 6.33 -18.21
N SER A 95 -0.45 6.43 -19.36
CA SER A 95 -1.87 6.12 -19.52
C SER A 95 -2.21 4.62 -19.42
N SER A 96 -1.22 3.73 -19.42
CA SER A 96 -1.43 2.28 -19.33
C SER A 96 -1.57 1.78 -17.89
N GLN A 97 -1.11 2.55 -16.91
CA GLN A 97 -1.24 2.22 -15.49
C GLN A 97 -2.65 2.48 -14.98
N GLY A 98 -3.25 1.47 -14.35
CA GLY A 98 -4.49 1.61 -13.59
C GLY A 98 -4.23 2.41 -12.31
N LYS A 99 -4.82 3.60 -12.21
CA LYS A 99 -4.67 4.49 -11.06
C LYS A 99 -6.02 4.65 -10.40
N TYR A 100 -6.04 4.54 -9.07
CA TYR A 100 -7.22 4.81 -8.26
C TYR A 100 -7.08 6.21 -7.67
N TYR A 101 -8.08 7.05 -7.89
CA TYR A 101 -8.17 8.37 -7.31
C TYR A 101 -9.61 8.61 -6.83
N PRO A 102 -9.79 9.43 -5.77
CA PRO A 102 -11.12 9.75 -5.31
C PRO A 102 -11.87 10.48 -6.43
N TRP A 103 -12.99 9.89 -6.87
CA TRP A 103 -13.93 10.56 -7.77
C TRP A 103 -15.03 11.19 -6.92
N PHE A 104 -15.20 12.50 -7.07
CA PHE A 104 -16.28 13.23 -6.41
C PHE A 104 -17.40 13.40 -7.42
N ASN A 105 -18.58 12.82 -7.14
CA ASN A 105 -19.76 13.10 -7.93
C ASN A 105 -20.31 14.46 -7.49
N MET A 106 -20.32 15.42 -8.41
CA MET A 106 -20.94 16.73 -8.21
C MET A 106 -22.31 16.63 -8.84
N ASP A 107 -23.33 16.27 -8.07
CA ASP A 107 -24.69 16.20 -8.59
C ASP A 107 -25.13 17.58 -9.10
N ASP A 108 -25.54 17.62 -10.37
CA ASP A 108 -26.02 18.82 -11.02
C ASP A 108 -27.35 19.28 -10.40
N SER A 109 -27.32 20.48 -9.82
CA SER A 109 -28.46 21.38 -9.65
C SER A 109 -29.68 20.85 -8.88
N SER A 110 -29.69 20.95 -7.54
CA SER A 110 -30.85 21.37 -6.70
C SER A 110 -30.76 21.04 -5.19
N ALA A 111 -29.73 20.35 -4.70
CA ALA A 111 -29.54 20.05 -3.27
C ALA A 111 -28.38 20.85 -2.65
N PRO A 112 -28.42 21.19 -1.34
CA PRO A 112 -27.38 21.99 -0.70
C PRO A 112 -26.06 21.21 -0.65
N SER A 113 -25.10 21.60 -1.48
CA SER A 113 -23.65 21.32 -1.41
C SER A 113 -23.24 20.05 -0.66
N GLY A 114 -23.61 18.88 -1.18
CA GLY A 114 -23.19 17.59 -0.64
C GLY A 114 -21.98 17.05 -1.40
N PHE A 115 -20.86 16.81 -0.73
CA PHE A 115 -19.76 16.03 -1.28
C PHE A 115 -20.01 14.55 -0.99
N SER A 116 -20.16 13.73 -2.04
CA SER A 116 -20.23 12.26 -1.94
C SER A 116 -18.98 11.66 -2.58
N CYS A 117 -18.29 10.79 -1.83
CA CYS A 117 -17.25 9.92 -2.37
C CYS A 117 -17.90 8.61 -2.81
N ASP A 118 -18.27 8.52 -4.09
CA ASP A 118 -19.04 7.40 -4.62
C ASP A 118 -18.19 6.16 -4.91
N ASP A 119 -16.94 6.31 -5.39
CA ASP A 119 -16.03 5.18 -5.62
C ASP A 119 -14.58 5.63 -5.90
N SER A 120 -13.64 4.69 -5.79
CA SER A 120 -12.29 4.79 -6.37
C SER A 120 -12.31 4.24 -7.80
N ILE A 121 -12.30 5.11 -8.82
CA ILE A 121 -12.39 4.68 -10.22
C ILE A 121 -10.98 4.43 -10.78
N CYS A 122 -10.76 3.25 -11.35
CA CYS A 122 -9.60 2.97 -12.19
C CYS A 122 -9.85 3.54 -13.60
N ARG A 123 -9.27 4.71 -13.92
CA ARG A 123 -9.27 5.26 -15.29
C ARG A 123 -7.87 5.27 -15.89
N ARG A 124 -7.78 4.93 -17.18
CA ARG A 124 -6.61 5.26 -18.00
C ARG A 124 -6.55 6.77 -18.13
N ALA A 125 -5.38 7.37 -17.92
CA ALA A 125 -5.19 8.79 -18.15
C ALA A 125 -5.50 9.09 -19.63
N VAL A 126 -6.58 9.84 -19.87
CA VAL A 126 -6.88 10.39 -21.19
C VAL A 126 -6.29 11.80 -21.15
N HIS A 127 -5.20 12.03 -21.88
CA HIS A 127 -4.78 13.38 -22.23
C HIS A 127 -5.67 13.90 -23.36
#